data_AF-A0AA92THR4-F1
#
_entry.id   AF-A0AA92THR4-F1
#
_cell.length_a   1.000
_cell.length_b   1.000
_cell.length_c   1.000
_cell.angle_alpha   90.00
_cell.angle_beta   90.00
_cell.angle_gamma   90.00
#
_symmetry.space_group_name_H-M   'P 1'
#
loop_
_entity.id
_entity.type
_entity.pdbx_description
1 polymer ?
#
loop_
_entity_poly.entity_id
_entity_poly.type
_entity_poly.pdbx_seq_one_letter_code
_entity_poly.pdbx_strand_id
1 'polypeptide(L)' 'MKPKYLSTISKKVSGKSPLEWISEYVMEDIRYYLANTDLTINEISDTLGFPNASFFGKYFKQQLGCTPQEYRNRMKRG' A
#
# COMPACT_ATOMS: atom_id res chain seq x y z
N MET A 1 -21.44 11.57 -16.26
CA MET A 1 -20.16 11.83 -16.96
C MET A 1 -19.10 10.88 -16.41
N LYS A 2 -18.44 10.09 -17.26
CA LYS A 2 -17.42 9.10 -16.86
C LYS A 2 -16.15 9.84 -16.39
N PRO A 3 -15.57 9.56 -15.20
CA PRO A 3 -14.38 10.26 -14.72
C PRO A 3 -13.13 9.71 -15.44
N LYS A 4 -12.94 10.14 -16.68
CA LYS A 4 -11.82 9.78 -17.56
C LYS A 4 -10.80 10.93 -17.71
N TYR A 5 -10.69 11.81 -16.71
CA TYR A 5 -9.95 13.07 -16.85
C TYR A 5 -8.71 13.22 -15.95
N LEU A 6 -8.53 12.40 -14.92
CA LEU A 6 -7.35 12.51 -14.04
C LEU A 6 -6.19 11.57 -14.41
N SER A 7 -6.45 10.52 -15.19
CA SER A 7 -5.44 9.51 -15.55
C SER A 7 -4.53 9.91 -16.72
N THR A 8 -4.89 10.93 -17.51
CA THR A 8 -4.15 11.27 -18.74
C THR A 8 -3.13 12.39 -18.57
N ILE A 9 -3.31 13.32 -17.63
CA ILE A 9 -2.54 14.57 -17.59
C ILE A 9 -1.19 14.40 -16.86
N SER A 10 -1.14 13.64 -15.76
CA SER A 10 0.08 13.52 -14.95
C SER A 10 1.20 12.67 -15.58
N LYS A 11 0.88 11.86 -16.58
CA LYS A 11 1.86 10.96 -17.21
C LYS A 11 2.85 11.71 -18.13
N LYS A 12 2.55 12.96 -18.49
CA LYS A 12 3.24 13.69 -19.56
C LYS A 12 4.45 14.51 -19.10
N VAL A 13 4.68 14.66 -17.79
CA VAL A 13 5.75 15.54 -17.26
C VAL A 13 6.69 14.84 -16.27
N SER A 14 6.23 13.80 -15.56
CA SER A 14 7.03 13.09 -14.53
C SER A 14 7.24 11.59 -14.79
N GLY A 15 6.58 11.00 -15.79
CA GLY A 15 6.58 9.55 -16.02
C GLY A 15 5.73 8.72 -15.05
N LYS A 16 5.35 9.29 -13.89
CA LYS A 16 4.45 8.69 -12.89
C LYS A 16 3.16 9.48 -12.72
N SER A 17 2.05 8.80 -12.55
CA SER A 17 0.75 9.36 -12.19
C SER A 17 0.68 9.71 -10.69
N PRO A 18 -0.23 10.58 -10.25
CA PRO A 18 -0.34 10.95 -8.84
C PRO A 18 -0.77 9.74 -7.99
N LEU A 19 -1.48 8.80 -8.61
CA LEU A 19 -1.85 7.51 -8.02
C LEU A 19 -0.63 6.62 -7.77
N GLU A 20 0.37 6.66 -8.65
CA GLU A 20 1.63 5.92 -8.43
C GLU A 20 2.42 6.52 -7.27
N TRP A 21 2.49 7.86 -7.17
CA TRP A 21 3.10 8.52 -6.01
C TRP A 21 2.39 8.14 -4.70
N ILE A 22 1.06 8.25 -4.66
CA ILE A 22 0.29 7.84 -3.48
C ILE A 22 0.56 6.36 -3.15
N SER A 23 0.58 5.50 -4.16
CA SER A 23 0.87 4.08 -3.97
C SER A 23 2.27 3.84 -3.40
N GLU A 24 3.28 4.58 -3.85
CA GLU A 24 4.64 4.46 -3.32
C GLU A 24 4.70 4.88 -1.84
N TYR A 25 4.17 6.05 -1.50
CA TYR A 25 4.14 6.53 -0.11
C TYR A 25 3.35 5.59 0.81
N VAL A 26 2.17 5.15 0.38
CA VAL A 26 1.37 4.18 1.14
C VAL A 26 2.17 2.89 1.35
N MET A 27 2.88 2.40 0.34
CA MET A 27 3.68 1.19 0.48
C MET A 27 4.89 1.36 1.42
N GLU A 28 5.50 2.55 1.48
CA GLU A 28 6.54 2.85 2.46
C GLU A 28 6.00 2.83 3.89
N ASP A 29 4.86 3.48 4.14
CA ASP A 29 4.21 3.47 5.45
C ASP A 29 3.86 2.05 5.88
N ILE A 30 3.30 1.23 4.98
CA ILE A 30 2.96 -0.16 5.31
C ILE A 30 4.21 -0.94 5.74
N ARG A 31 5.32 -0.81 5.02
CA ARG A 31 6.58 -1.48 5.38
C ARG A 31 7.07 -1.00 6.74
N TYR A 32 7.01 0.31 6.98
CA TYR A 32 7.37 0.91 8.26
C TYR A 32 6.56 0.31 9.41
N TYR A 33 5.22 0.28 9.30
CA TYR A 33 4.37 -0.30 10.33
C TYR A 33 4.60 -1.80 10.52
N LEU A 34 4.79 -2.57 9.44
CA LEU A 34 5.03 -4.00 9.53
C LEU A 34 6.35 -4.36 10.22
N ALA A 35 7.38 -3.51 10.06
CA ALA A 35 8.73 -3.74 10.59
C ALA A 35 8.95 -3.12 11.98
N ASN A 36 8.39 -1.93 12.24
CA ASN A 36 8.72 -1.13 13.43
C ASN A 36 7.62 -1.14 14.50
N THR A 37 6.50 -1.83 14.24
CA THR A 37 5.39 -1.90 15.21
C THR A 37 4.85 -3.31 15.34
N ASP A 38 4.26 -3.59 16.50
CA ASP A 38 3.52 -4.83 16.77
C ASP A 38 2.02 -4.74 16.46
N LEU A 39 1.58 -3.65 15.80
CA LEU A 39 0.20 -3.48 15.38
C LEU A 39 -0.25 -4.67 14.53
N THR A 40 -1.44 -5.20 14.77
CA THR A 40 -2.03 -6.25 13.95
C THR A 40 -2.27 -5.76 12.52
N ILE A 41 -2.44 -6.71 11.58
CA ILE A 41 -2.74 -6.37 10.19
C ILE A 41 -4.05 -5.55 10.07
N ASN A 42 -5.01 -5.78 10.96
CA ASN A 42 -6.24 -5.01 11.04
C ASN A 42 -5.97 -3.57 11.48
N GLU A 43 -5.21 -3.36 12.55
CA GLU A 43 -4.88 -2.02 13.04
C GLU A 43 -4.07 -1.20 12.02
N ILE A 44 -3.17 -1.85 11.27
CA ILE A 44 -2.42 -1.19 10.18
C ILE A 44 -3.37 -0.79 9.04
N SER A 45 -4.30 -1.69 8.67
CA SER A 45 -5.35 -1.38 7.69
C SER A 45 -6.17 -0.16 8.11
N ASP A 46 -6.59 -0.11 9.36
CA ASP A 46 -7.41 0.98 9.90
C ASP A 46 -6.61 2.29 9.99
N THR A 47 -5.35 2.22 10.44
CA THR A 47 -4.43 3.37 10.55
C THR A 47 -4.19 4.04 9.20
N LEU A 48 -4.08 3.24 8.14
CA LEU A 48 -3.85 3.71 6.78
C LEU A 48 -5.14 4.01 6.00
N GLY A 49 -6.31 3.90 6.66
CA GLY A 49 -7.60 4.24 6.08
C GLY A 49 -8.11 3.24 5.02
N PHE A 50 -7.63 1.99 5.04
CA PHE A 50 -8.17 0.96 4.16
C PHE A 50 -9.58 0.55 4.63
N PRO A 51 -10.51 0.24 3.71
CA PRO A 51 -11.88 -0.13 4.07
C PRO A 51 -12.00 -1.37 4.97
N ASN A 52 -11.02 -2.28 4.88
CA ASN A 52 -10.83 -3.42 5.77
C ASN A 52 -9.52 -4.14 5.44
N ALA A 53 -9.12 -5.04 6.33
CA ALA A 53 -7.91 -5.84 6.20
C ALA A 53 -7.88 -6.74 4.96
N SER A 54 -9.05 -7.14 4.42
CA SER A 54 -9.09 -7.93 3.17
C SER A 54 -8.68 -7.09 1.95
N PHE A 55 -9.15 -5.83 1.87
CA PHE A 55 -8.72 -4.89 0.83
C PHE A 55 -7.25 -4.55 0.97
N PHE A 56 -6.81 -4.27 2.20
CA PHE A 56 -5.40 -4.06 2.52
C PHE A 56 -4.51 -5.23 2.05
N GLY A 57 -4.87 -6.46 2.43
CA GLY A 57 -4.11 -7.66 2.05
C GLY A 57 -4.04 -7.87 0.54
N LYS A 58 -5.14 -7.63 -0.18
CA LYS A 58 -5.16 -7.68 -1.65
C LYS A 58 -4.26 -6.61 -2.28
N TYR A 59 -4.37 -5.37 -1.79
CA TYR A 59 -3.55 -4.26 -2.26
C TYR A 59 -2.05 -4.54 -2.03
N PHE A 60 -1.67 -4.93 -0.81
CA PHE A 60 -0.29 -5.26 -0.47
C PHE A 60 0.25 -6.40 -1.32
N LYS A 61 -0.53 -7.48 -1.50
CA LYS A 61 -0.13 -8.62 -2.34
C LYS A 61 0.04 -8.24 -3.81
N GLN A 62 -0.76 -7.31 -4.34
CA GLN A 62 -0.57 -6.80 -5.70
C GLN A 62 0.72 -6.00 -5.84
N GLN A 63 1.14 -5.28 -4.80
CA GLN A 63 2.35 -4.45 -4.82
C GLN A 63 3.64 -5.23 -4.54
N LEU A 64 3.62 -6.21 -3.62
CA LEU A 64 4.82 -6.93 -3.14
C LEU A 64 4.83 -8.43 -3.43
N GLY A 65 3.77 -8.97 -4.04
CA GLY A 65 3.66 -10.39 -4.41
C GLY A 65 3.49 -11.37 -3.25
N CYS A 66 3.42 -10.90 -2.01
CA CYS A 66 3.23 -11.71 -0.80
C CYS A 66 2.22 -11.06 0.14
N THR A 67 1.75 -11.80 1.13
CA THR A 67 0.82 -11.27 2.14
C THR A 67 1.56 -10.41 3.18
N PRO A 68 0.87 -9.43 3.81
CA PRO A 68 1.45 -8.63 4.89
C PRO A 68 2.02 -9.47 6.04
N GLN A 69 1.35 -10.57 6.37
CA GLN A 69 1.79 -11.49 7.42
C GLN A 69 3.07 -12.25 7.03
N GLU A 70 3.16 -12.74 5.80
CA GLU A 70 4.40 -13.36 5.29
C GLU A 70 5.55 -12.37 5.31
N TYR A 71 5.30 -11.13 4.89
CA TYR A 71 6.32 -10.08 4.91
C TYR A 71 6.81 -9.78 6.33
N ARG A 72 5.90 -9.59 7.29
CA ARG A 72 6.25 -9.40 8.70
C ARG A 72 7.05 -10.58 9.27
N ASN A 73 6.66 -11.80 8.96
CA ASN A 73 7.36 -13.00 9.43
C ASN A 73 8.79 -13.07 8.86
N ARG A 74 9.04 -12.57 7.64
CA ARG A 74 10.40 -12.46 7.07
C ARG A 74 11.24 -11.42 7.82
N MET A 75 10.64 -10.30 8.22
CA MET A 75 11.35 -9.23 8.95
C MET A 75 11.68 -9.62 10.39
N LYS A 76 10.81 -10.36 11.09
CA LYS A 76 11.06 -10.82 12.47
C LYS A 76 12.07 -11.96 12.60
N ARG A 77 12.50 -12.57 11.48
CA ARG A 77 13.47 -13.67 11.45
C ARG A 77 14.89 -13.22 11.05
N GLY A 78 15.09 -11.92 10.86
CA GLY A 78 16.39 -11.28 10.63
C GLY A 78 16.99 -10.73 11.92
#